data_AF-Q8RCM1-F1
#
_entry.id   AF-Q8RCM1-F1
#
_cell.length_a   1.000
_cell.length_b   1.000
_cell.length_c   1.000
_cell.angle_alpha   90.00
_cell.angle_beta   90.00
_cell.angle_gamma   90.00
#
_symmetry.space_group_name_H-M   'P 1'
#
loop_
_entity.id
_entity.type
_entity.pdbx_description
1 polymer ?
#
loop_
_entity_poly.entity_id
_entity_poly.type
_entity_poly.pdbx_seq_one_letter_code
_entity_poly.pdbx_strand_id
1 'polypeptide(L)'
;MDISTIDKKIADEVSMVIKLLAEKIATEYEKIVKEKELNEIKIKLNDSQIKMLALEAKGYRELDIAEALGIGVVTVKYHKRKIVEKLGVKNIKGAVIKAIKLGLVDLD
;
A
#
# COMPACT_ATOMS: atom_id res chain seq x y z
N MET A 1 -53.10 -12.58 -1.26
CA MET A 1 -52.01 -11.60 -1.00
C MET A 1 -52.40 -10.34 -1.74
N ASP A 2 -52.45 -9.20 -1.06
CA ASP A 2 -52.79 -7.92 -1.70
C ASP A 2 -51.58 -7.35 -2.44
N ILE A 3 -51.84 -6.61 -3.53
CA ILE A 3 -50.83 -6.01 -4.41
C ILE A 3 -49.82 -5.16 -3.62
N SER A 4 -50.30 -4.44 -2.59
CA SER A 4 -49.47 -3.62 -1.70
C SER A 4 -48.40 -4.41 -0.92
N THR A 5 -48.65 -5.69 -0.63
CA THR A 5 -47.68 -6.56 0.06
C THR A 5 -46.57 -7.01 -0.89
N ILE A 6 -46.92 -7.21 -2.16
CA ILE A 6 -45.97 -7.59 -3.22
C ILE A 6 -45.04 -6.42 -3.53
N ASP A 7 -45.58 -5.21 -3.68
CA ASP A 7 -44.79 -3.99 -3.95
C ASP A 7 -43.78 -3.68 -2.85
N LYS A 8 -44.18 -3.83 -1.57
CA LYS A 8 -43.28 -3.63 -0.43
C LYS A 8 -42.13 -4.63 -0.43
N LYS A 9 -42.43 -5.90 -0.72
CA LYS A 9 -41.40 -6.96 -0.79
C LYS A 9 -40.41 -6.69 -1.92
N ILE A 10 -40.89 -6.26 -3.09
CA ILE A 10 -40.05 -5.87 -4.23
C ILE A 10 -39.18 -4.66 -3.85
N ALA A 11 -39.74 -3.65 -3.17
CA ALA A 11 -38.98 -2.48 -2.73
C ALA A 11 -37.86 -2.84 -1.74
N ASP A 12 -38.12 -3.77 -0.80
CA ASP A 12 -37.12 -4.26 0.16
C ASP A 12 -36.00 -5.03 -0.56
N GLU A 13 -36.33 -5.90 -1.51
CA GLU A 13 -35.35 -6.64 -2.32
C GLU A 13 -34.49 -5.68 -3.17
N VAL A 14 -35.11 -4.69 -3.83
CA VAL A 14 -34.39 -3.67 -4.61
C VAL A 14 -33.48 -2.84 -3.70
N SER A 15 -33.94 -2.45 -2.50
CA SER A 15 -33.11 -1.74 -1.53
C SER A 15 -31.88 -2.56 -1.12
N MET A 16 -32.04 -3.88 -0.93
CA MET A 16 -30.94 -4.78 -0.61
C MET A 16 -29.91 -4.87 -1.74
N VAL A 17 -30.37 -4.98 -2.99
CA VAL A 17 -29.50 -4.98 -4.18
C VAL A 17 -28.71 -3.67 -4.28
N ILE A 18 -29.35 -2.52 -4.06
CA ILE A 18 -28.69 -1.21 -4.10
C ILE A 18 -27.56 -1.14 -3.07
N LYS A 19 -27.78 -1.61 -1.83
CA LYS A 19 -26.75 -1.63 -0.79
C LYS A 19 -25.56 -2.50 -1.18
N LEU A 20 -25.81 -3.72 -1.64
CA LEU A 20 -24.76 -4.64 -2.08
C LEU A 20 -23.94 -4.07 -3.25
N LEU A 21 -24.60 -3.40 -4.21
CA LEU A 21 -23.93 -2.74 -5.31
C LEU A 21 -23.07 -1.56 -4.84
N ALA A 22 -23.57 -0.74 -3.92
CA ALA A 22 -22.81 0.37 -3.35
C ALA A 22 -21.54 -0.13 -2.63
N GLU A 23 -21.67 -1.18 -1.81
CA GLU A 23 -20.54 -1.81 -1.11
C GLU A 23 -19.51 -2.40 -2.08
N LYS A 24 -19.97 -3.09 -3.13
CA LYS A 24 -19.10 -3.64 -4.16
C LYS A 24 -18.34 -2.54 -4.92
N ILE A 25 -19.03 -1.47 -5.32
CA ILE A 25 -18.41 -0.33 -6.01
C ILE A 25 -17.35 0.32 -5.13
N ALA A 26 -17.64 0.57 -3.86
CA ALA A 26 -16.67 1.14 -2.92
C ALA A 26 -15.42 0.27 -2.79
N THR A 27 -15.63 -1.05 -2.65
CA THR A 27 -14.52 -2.02 -2.51
C THR A 27 -13.64 -2.08 -3.77
N GLU A 28 -14.24 -2.16 -4.95
CA GLU A 28 -13.50 -2.18 -6.22
C GLU A 28 -12.78 -0.84 -6.47
N TYR A 29 -13.41 0.28 -6.11
CA TYR A 29 -12.79 1.59 -6.21
C TYR A 29 -11.54 1.68 -5.33
N GLU A 30 -11.62 1.26 -4.06
CA GLU A 30 -10.45 1.22 -3.18
C GLU A 30 -9.32 0.36 -3.75
N LYS A 31 -9.65 -0.79 -4.36
CA LYS A 31 -8.68 -1.67 -4.98
C LYS A 31 -7.97 -0.97 -6.15
N ILE A 32 -8.73 -0.33 -7.04
CA ILE A 32 -8.17 0.42 -8.18
C ILE A 32 -7.26 1.56 -7.70
N VAL A 33 -7.66 2.30 -6.67
CA VAL A 33 -6.84 3.38 -6.12
C VAL A 33 -5.54 2.84 -5.52
N LYS A 34 -5.61 1.77 -4.72
CA LYS A 34 -4.44 1.11 -4.14
C LYS A 34 -3.49 0.57 -5.22
N GLU A 35 -4.00 -0.06 -6.27
CA GLU A 35 -3.20 -0.57 -7.38
C GLU A 35 -2.50 0.56 -8.15
N LYS A 36 -3.19 1.68 -8.39
CA LYS A 36 -2.59 2.87 -9.03
C LYS A 36 -1.49 3.47 -8.17
N GLU A 37 -1.73 3.68 -6.87
CA GLU A 37 -0.72 4.21 -5.96
C GLU A 37 0.49 3.28 -5.88
N LEU A 38 0.28 1.97 -5.81
CA LEU A 38 1.33 0.97 -5.82
C LEU A 38 2.17 1.04 -7.09
N ASN A 39 1.54 1.13 -8.26
CA ASN A 39 2.23 1.22 -9.54
C ASN A 39 3.05 2.51 -9.66
N GLU A 40 2.50 3.65 -9.25
CA GLU A 40 3.25 4.91 -9.22
C GLU A 40 4.49 4.83 -8.32
N ILE A 41 4.36 4.17 -7.16
CA ILE A 41 5.47 4.02 -6.23
C ILE A 41 6.52 3.04 -6.77
N LYS A 42 6.10 1.93 -7.38
CA LYS A 42 7.02 0.97 -8.05
C LYS A 42 7.80 1.63 -9.19
N ILE A 43 7.21 2.58 -9.91
CA ILE A 43 7.93 3.38 -10.92
C ILE A 43 8.94 4.33 -10.26
N LYS A 44 8.59 4.93 -9.11
CA LYS A 44 9.45 5.86 -8.40
C LYS A 44 10.63 5.17 -7.72
N LEU A 45 10.43 4.02 -7.08
CA LEU A 45 11.47 3.28 -6.36
C LEU A 45 12.16 2.25 -7.28
N ASN A 46 13.48 2.16 -7.21
CA ASN A 46 14.20 1.09 -7.89
C ASN A 46 14.36 -0.15 -7.00
N ASP A 47 14.75 -1.28 -7.59
CA ASP A 47 14.90 -2.56 -6.89
C ASP A 47 15.85 -2.48 -5.69
N SER A 48 16.95 -1.74 -5.80
CA SER A 48 17.89 -1.54 -4.69
C SER A 48 17.26 -0.79 -3.53
N GLN A 49 16.39 0.19 -3.80
CA GLN A 49 15.64 0.93 -2.78
C GLN A 49 14.57 0.05 -2.11
N ILE A 50 13.93 -0.85 -2.86
CA ILE A 50 12.99 -1.83 -2.30
C ILE A 50 13.73 -2.82 -1.39
N LYS A 51 14.87 -3.36 -1.82
CA LYS A 51 15.72 -4.23 -0.99
C LYS A 51 16.18 -3.53 0.28
N MET A 52 16.58 -2.25 0.18
CA MET A 52 16.94 -1.45 1.36
C MET A 52 15.78 -1.28 2.33
N LEU A 53 14.57 -1.02 1.84
CA LEU A 53 13.37 -0.94 2.69
C LEU A 53 13.08 -2.27 3.40
N ALA A 54 13.29 -3.41 2.75
CA ALA A 54 13.11 -4.72 3.36
C ALA A 54 14.13 -4.96 4.50
N LEU A 55 15.39 -4.57 4.32
CA LEU A 55 16.41 -4.68 5.36
C LEU A 55 16.12 -3.73 6.54
N GLU A 56 15.65 -2.51 6.26
CA GLU A 56 15.20 -1.57 7.30
C GLU A 56 13.99 -2.11 8.08
N ALA A 57 13.04 -2.77 7.40
CA ALA A 57 11.89 -3.41 8.03
C ALA A 57 12.31 -4.53 8.98
N LYS A 58 13.37 -5.26 8.64
CA LYS A 58 14.00 -6.29 9.48
C LYS A 58 14.91 -5.72 10.59
N GLY A 59 15.04 -4.40 10.68
CA GLY A 59 15.81 -3.73 11.75
C GLY A 59 17.32 -3.72 11.56
N TYR A 60 17.82 -3.97 10.35
CA TYR A 60 19.26 -3.93 10.06
C TYR A 60 19.81 -2.52 10.24
N ARG A 61 21.04 -2.40 10.74
CA ARG A 61 21.72 -1.10 10.87
C ARG A 61 22.33 -0.70 9.53
N GLU A 62 22.66 0.58 9.39
CA GLU A 62 23.22 1.13 8.13
C GLU A 62 24.51 0.44 7.68
N LEU A 63 25.33 -0.02 8.63
CA LEU A 63 26.54 -0.80 8.33
C LEU A 63 26.19 -2.18 7.77
N ASP A 64 25.26 -2.88 8.41
CA ASP A 64 24.83 -4.21 8.00
C ASP A 64 24.15 -4.16 6.61
N ILE A 65 23.39 -3.09 6.34
CA ILE A 65 22.78 -2.82 5.02
C ILE A 65 23.84 -2.51 3.95
N ALA A 66 24.83 -1.70 4.30
CA ALA A 66 25.93 -1.36 3.40
C ALA A 66 26.68 -2.62 2.95
N GLU A 67 26.98 -3.50 3.90
CA GLU A 67 27.60 -4.80 3.65
C GLU A 67 26.69 -5.69 2.79
N ALA A 68 25.42 -5.87 3.19
CA ALA A 68 24.48 -6.72 2.47
C ALA A 68 24.23 -6.29 1.02
N LEU A 69 24.33 -4.99 0.72
CA LEU A 69 24.12 -4.43 -0.61
C LEU A 69 25.42 -4.16 -1.37
N GLY A 70 26.60 -4.36 -0.75
CA GLY A 70 27.90 -4.09 -1.37
C GLY A 70 28.13 -2.61 -1.72
N ILE A 71 27.61 -1.68 -0.92
CA ILE A 71 27.70 -0.23 -1.14
C ILE A 71 28.27 0.48 0.10
N GLY A 72 28.71 1.73 -0.06
CA GLY A 72 29.16 2.54 1.08
C GLY A 72 28.02 2.97 2.00
N VAL A 73 28.30 3.13 3.30
CA VAL A 73 27.35 3.65 4.30
C VAL A 73 26.79 5.03 3.92
N VAL A 74 27.63 5.88 3.31
CA VAL A 74 27.20 7.19 2.79
C VAL A 74 26.14 7.04 1.70
N THR A 75 26.28 6.03 0.84
CA THR A 75 25.32 5.68 -0.21
C THR A 75 24.02 5.14 0.40
N VAL A 76 24.09 4.36 1.49
CA VAL A 76 22.90 3.95 2.26
C VAL A 76 22.13 5.17 2.77
N LYS A 77 22.81 6.13 3.42
CA LYS A 77 22.19 7.37 3.90
C LYS A 77 21.56 8.18 2.76
N TYR A 78 22.23 8.25 1.61
CA TYR A 78 21.69 8.88 0.42
C TYR A 78 20.39 8.22 -0.06
N HIS A 79 20.38 6.89 -0.18
CA HIS A 79 19.20 6.14 -0.59
C HIS A 79 18.05 6.29 0.40
N LYS A 80 18.30 6.24 1.71
CA LYS A 80 17.29 6.49 2.75
C LYS A 80 16.60 7.84 2.54
N ARG A 81 17.38 8.91 2.35
CA ARG A 81 16.84 10.24 2.06
C ARG A 81 15.97 10.24 0.81
N LYS A 82 16.45 9.59 -0.27
CA LYS A 82 15.69 9.49 -1.52
C LYS A 82 14.43 8.65 -1.41
N ILE A 83 14.43 7.59 -0.61
CA ILE A 83 13.23 6.79 -0.33
C ILE A 83 12.20 7.64 0.41
N VAL A 84 12.62 8.35 1.46
CA VAL A 84 11.75 9.23 2.25
C VAL A 84 11.12 10.33 1.38
N GLU A 85 11.92 10.97 0.52
CA GLU A 85 11.48 11.96 -0.47
C GLU A 85 10.45 11.36 -1.44
N LYS A 86 10.76 10.22 -2.06
CA LYS A 86 9.89 9.56 -3.05
C LYS A 86 8.57 9.06 -2.47
N LEU A 87 8.57 8.63 -1.20
CA LEU A 87 7.38 8.13 -0.52
C LEU A 87 6.56 9.23 0.17
N GLY A 88 7.07 10.46 0.24
CA GLY A 88 6.38 11.60 0.82
C GLY A 88 6.18 11.48 2.34
N VAL A 89 7.15 10.89 3.04
CA VAL A 89 7.09 10.65 4.50
C VAL A 89 8.16 11.44 5.24
N LYS A 90 8.11 11.47 6.57
CA LYS A 90 9.02 12.28 7.39
C LYS A 90 10.37 11.62 7.67
N ASN A 91 10.42 10.30 7.70
CA ASN A 91 11.63 9.55 8.06
C ASN A 91 11.55 8.10 7.54
N ILE A 92 12.65 7.36 7.68
CA ILE A 92 12.77 5.99 7.17
C ILE A 92 11.79 5.01 7.85
N LYS A 93 11.47 5.21 9.14
CA LYS A 93 10.46 4.39 9.83
C LYS A 93 9.07 4.58 9.20
N GLY A 94 8.70 5.82 8.89
CA GLY A 94 7.49 6.13 8.15
C GLY A 94 7.48 5.53 6.75
N ALA A 95 8.64 5.48 6.08
CA ALA A 95 8.79 4.84 4.78
C ALA A 95 8.57 3.34 4.86
N VAL A 96 9.14 2.66 5.85
CA VAL A 96 8.93 1.23 6.13
C VAL A 96 7.44 0.94 6.38
N ILE A 97 6.79 1.69 7.27
CA ILE A 97 5.35 1.51 7.56
C ILE A 97 4.52 1.68 6.28
N LYS A 98 4.80 2.70 5.47
CA LYS A 98 4.09 2.93 4.22
C LYS A 98 4.35 1.80 3.21
N ALA A 99 5.58 1.33 3.10
CA ALA A 99 5.94 0.23 2.21
C ALA A 99 5.22 -1.08 2.59
N ILE A 100 5.11 -1.40 3.88
CA ILE A 100 4.38 -2.58 4.37
C ILE A 100 2.88 -2.46 4.05
N LYS A 101 2.27 -1.30 4.33
CA LYS A 101 0.84 -1.06 4.02
C LYS A 101 0.50 -1.20 2.54
N LEU A 102 1.47 -0.94 1.67
CA LEU A 102 1.35 -1.05 0.22
C LEU A 102 1.75 -2.44 -0.31
N GLY A 103 2.19 -3.37 0.54
CA GLY A 103 2.67 -4.69 0.12
C GLY A 103 3.94 -4.64 -0.73
N LEU A 104 4.78 -3.61 -0.53
CA LEU A 104 6.09 -3.50 -1.19
C LEU A 104 7.18 -4.31 -0.49
N VAL A 105 7.01 -4.51 0.82
CA VAL A 105 7.90 -5.28 1.68
C VAL A 105 7.07 -6.01 2.72
N ASP A 106 7.48 -7.23 3.04
CA ASP A 106 6.85 -8.05 4.06
C ASP A 106 7.64 -8.00 5.37
N LEU A 107 6.92 -8.13 6.49
CA LEU A 107 7.49 -8.37 7.80
C LEU A 107 7.52 -9.90 8.00
N ASP A 108 8.56 -10.55 7.50
CA ASP A 108 8.85 -11.95 7.87
C ASP A 108 9.13 -12.06 9.38
#